data_AF-A0A7R9ZED2-F1
#
_entry.id   AF-A0A7R9ZED2-F1
#
_cell.length_a   1.000
_cell.length_b   1.000
_cell.length_c   1.000
_cell.angle_alpha   90.00
_cell.angle_beta   90.00
_cell.angle_gamma   90.00
#
_symmetry.space_group_name_H-M   'P 1'
#
loop_
_entity.id
_entity.type
_entity.pdbx_description
1 polymer ?
#
loop_
_entity_poly.entity_id
_entity_poly.type
_entity_poly.pdbx_seq_one_letter_code
_entity_poly.pdbx_strand_id
1 'polypeptide(L)'
;NVFMGVAAVDYTLMGISEFLHENYINSSTTVAIFEEDDPNYMIATSTGSKTGLKVFKDDNTVACTNFISELCTVVRIKVEDMGTVVPDAKPMDLIVSRAFVRQRNAGFPSDRLVTVKGDGEDDGQGSMNSDLFVSQTIVFELTDAPLKWHVLIVSPAMISDNDAIIAGDPLFGCIIAFSALGTLVCLLLFGAFFRKRNVHAIAMSDWR
;
A
#
# COMPACT_ATOMS: atom_id res chain seq x y z
N ASN A 1 18.16 -11.74 -11.35
CA ASN A 1 19.62 -11.98 -11.51
C ASN A 1 20.55 -11.06 -10.72
N VAL A 2 20.10 -9.95 -10.12
CA VAL A 2 20.97 -9.14 -9.22
C VAL A 2 21.22 -9.86 -7.87
N PHE A 3 20.21 -10.53 -7.32
CA PHE A 3 20.32 -11.21 -6.03
C PHE A 3 21.25 -12.45 -6.00
N MET A 4 21.46 -13.14 -7.14
CA MET A 4 22.43 -14.24 -7.21
C MET A 4 23.89 -13.76 -7.08
N GLY A 5 24.21 -12.57 -7.59
CA GLY A 5 25.53 -11.97 -7.40
C GLY A 5 25.76 -11.47 -5.96
N VAL A 6 24.69 -11.06 -5.28
CA VAL A 6 24.73 -10.57 -3.90
C VAL A 6 24.87 -11.72 -2.89
N ALA A 7 24.33 -12.91 -3.17
CA ALA A 7 24.47 -14.09 -2.30
C ALA A 7 25.83 -14.82 -2.45
N ALA A 8 26.63 -14.49 -3.47
CA ALA A 8 27.96 -15.09 -3.70
C ALA A 8 29.10 -14.35 -2.96
N VAL A 9 28.80 -13.19 -2.38
CA VAL A 9 29.70 -12.41 -1.52
C VAL A 9 29.08 -12.43 -0.13
N ASP A 10 29.86 -12.66 0.94
CA ASP A 10 29.39 -12.73 2.34
C ASP A 10 28.75 -11.40 2.80
N TYR A 11 27.55 -11.10 2.31
CA TYR A 11 26.76 -9.98 2.77
C TYR A 11 26.01 -10.41 4.03
N THR A 12 26.37 -9.77 5.14
CA THR A 12 25.56 -9.83 6.36
C THR A 12 24.16 -9.28 6.07
N LEU A 13 23.13 -9.70 6.82
CA LEU A 13 21.76 -9.18 6.70
C LEU A 13 21.69 -7.63 6.72
N MET A 14 22.65 -7.02 7.42
CA MET A 14 22.83 -5.58 7.47
C MET A 14 23.17 -4.98 6.10
N GLY A 15 24.04 -5.62 5.31
CA GLY A 15 24.41 -5.14 3.98
C GLY A 15 23.27 -5.26 2.95
N ILE A 16 22.39 -6.25 3.09
CA ILE A 16 21.17 -6.33 2.27
C ILE A 16 20.24 -5.16 2.61
N SER A 17 20.07 -4.86 3.90
CA SER A 17 19.24 -3.74 4.35
C SER A 17 19.79 -2.39 3.89
N GLU A 18 21.11 -2.19 3.98
CA GLU A 18 21.79 -0.98 3.51
C GLU A 18 21.63 -0.81 1.98
N PHE A 19 21.84 -1.89 1.22
CA PHE A 19 21.61 -1.87 -0.23
C PHE A 19 20.17 -1.47 -0.58
N LEU A 20 19.17 -2.07 0.07
CA LEU A 20 17.77 -1.72 -0.16
C LEU A 20 17.50 -0.27 0.23
N HIS A 21 18.05 0.19 1.34
CA HIS A 21 17.86 1.56 1.79
C HIS A 21 18.45 2.56 0.79
N GLU A 22 19.72 2.41 0.40
CA GLU A 22 20.38 3.32 -0.53
C GLU A 22 19.69 3.42 -1.90
N ASN A 23 19.18 2.30 -2.41
CA ASN A 23 18.52 2.27 -3.73
C ASN A 23 17.09 2.82 -3.72
N TYR A 24 16.41 2.83 -2.56
CA TYR A 24 14.99 3.16 -2.48
C TYR A 24 14.67 4.31 -1.51
N ILE A 25 15.65 4.92 -0.82
CA ILE A 25 15.45 6.03 0.11
C ILE A 25 14.74 7.23 -0.52
N ASN A 26 15.02 7.51 -1.80
CA ASN A 26 14.40 8.59 -2.58
C ASN A 26 13.25 8.10 -3.48
N SER A 27 12.81 6.85 -3.31
CA SER A 27 11.70 6.27 -4.05
C SER A 27 10.43 6.32 -3.21
N SER A 28 9.28 6.48 -3.87
CA SER A 28 7.98 6.27 -3.22
C SER A 28 7.66 4.78 -3.02
N THR A 29 8.44 3.89 -3.62
CA THR A 29 8.31 2.44 -3.48
C THR A 29 9.16 1.94 -2.31
N THR A 30 8.55 1.16 -1.43
CA THR A 30 9.19 0.46 -0.34
C THR A 30 9.34 -1.02 -0.66
N VAL A 31 10.49 -1.59 -0.37
CA VAL A 31 10.82 -3.00 -0.57
C VAL A 31 11.19 -3.64 0.76
N ALA A 32 10.60 -4.79 1.05
CA ALA A 32 10.82 -5.57 2.26
C ALA A 32 11.09 -7.02 1.89
N ILE A 33 12.06 -7.65 2.55
CA ILE A 33 12.40 -9.07 2.42
C ILE A 33 12.12 -9.77 3.74
N PHE A 34 11.42 -10.90 3.71
CA PHE A 34 11.09 -11.70 4.89
C PHE A 34 11.13 -13.20 4.63
N GLU A 35 11.25 -13.99 5.69
CA GLU A 35 11.27 -15.46 5.65
C GLU A 35 9.88 -16.03 5.31
N GLU A 36 9.80 -17.05 4.45
CA GLU A 36 8.53 -17.74 4.15
C GLU A 36 7.96 -18.49 5.37
N ASP A 37 8.83 -19.07 6.19
CA ASP A 37 8.44 -19.84 7.36
C ASP A 37 7.83 -18.95 8.45
N ASP A 38 6.79 -19.45 9.12
CA ASP A 38 6.18 -18.78 10.28
C ASP A 38 7.22 -18.66 11.40
N PRO A 39 7.37 -17.49 12.06
CA PRO A 39 6.44 -16.34 12.09
C PRO A 39 6.75 -15.21 11.09
N ASN A 40 7.41 -15.51 9.97
CA ASN A 40 7.78 -14.55 8.92
C ASN A 40 8.66 -13.43 9.46
N TYR A 41 9.90 -13.78 9.82
CA TYR A 41 10.86 -12.81 10.32
C TYR A 41 11.33 -11.87 9.21
N MET A 42 11.49 -10.60 9.58
CA MET A 42 12.02 -9.56 8.71
C MET A 42 13.52 -9.78 8.47
N ILE A 43 13.92 -9.83 7.20
CA ILE A 43 15.34 -9.93 6.79
C ILE A 43 15.91 -8.53 6.55
N ALA A 44 15.28 -7.76 5.67
CA ALA A 44 15.79 -6.46 5.22
C ALA A 44 14.69 -5.55 4.67
N THR A 45 14.75 -4.25 4.96
CA THR A 45 13.76 -3.24 4.49
C THR A 45 14.46 -2.04 3.88
N SER A 46 13.85 -1.44 2.85
CA SER A 46 14.32 -0.17 2.28
C SER A 46 14.01 1.05 3.15
N THR A 47 13.15 0.92 4.16
CA THR A 47 12.82 2.03 5.07
C THR A 47 14.00 2.45 5.96
N GLY A 48 15.07 1.66 5.99
CA GLY A 48 16.22 1.86 6.88
C GLY A 48 15.96 1.45 8.33
N SER A 49 14.78 0.88 8.61
CA SER A 49 14.43 0.40 9.94
C SER A 49 15.17 -0.89 10.30
N LYS A 50 15.45 -1.04 11.59
CA LYS A 50 16.13 -2.23 12.12
C LYS A 50 15.20 -3.44 12.02
N THR A 51 15.74 -4.57 11.58
CA THR A 51 15.01 -5.85 11.46
C THR A 51 15.19 -6.77 12.68
N GLY A 52 15.99 -6.32 13.65
CA GLY A 52 16.22 -6.98 14.93
C GLY A 52 16.21 -5.98 16.09
N LEU A 53 15.76 -6.44 17.26
CA LEU A 53 15.79 -5.70 18.51
C LEU A 53 16.80 -6.32 19.46
N LYS A 54 17.54 -5.48 20.16
CA LYS A 54 18.40 -5.89 21.26
C LYS A 54 17.57 -5.87 22.54
N VAL A 55 17.33 -7.04 23.13
CA VAL A 55 16.48 -7.24 24.32
C VAL A 55 17.26 -7.96 25.42
N PHE A 56 16.76 -7.96 26.65
CA PHE A 56 17.41 -8.69 27.74
C PHE A 56 17.30 -10.20 27.52
N LYS A 57 18.34 -10.96 27.86
CA LYS A 57 18.34 -12.43 27.73
C LYS A 57 17.23 -13.09 28.56
N ASP A 58 16.97 -12.54 29.74
CA ASP A 58 15.98 -13.07 30.69
C ASP A 58 14.57 -12.54 30.40
N ASP A 59 14.44 -11.47 29.61
CA ASP A 59 13.16 -10.87 29.24
C ASP A 59 13.22 -10.23 27.83
N ASN A 60 12.62 -10.94 26.87
CA ASN A 60 12.57 -10.52 25.48
C ASN A 60 11.63 -9.34 25.21
N THR A 61 10.87 -8.87 26.21
CA THR A 61 9.93 -7.74 26.06
C THR A 61 10.58 -6.39 26.39
N VAL A 62 11.70 -6.40 27.11
CA VAL A 62 12.39 -5.19 27.56
C VAL A 62 13.57 -4.90 26.64
N ALA A 63 13.54 -3.71 26.02
CA ALA A 63 14.64 -3.23 25.20
C ALA A 63 15.92 -3.07 26.04
N CYS A 64 17.02 -3.65 25.56
CA CYS A 64 18.31 -3.61 26.23
C CYS A 64 19.10 -2.38 25.76
N THR A 65 19.00 -1.29 26.51
CA THR A 65 19.70 -0.02 26.23
C THR A 65 21.12 0.03 26.79
N ASN A 66 21.50 -0.91 27.67
CA ASN A 66 22.76 -0.90 28.40
C ASN A 66 23.96 -1.46 27.61
N PHE A 67 25.16 -0.95 27.95
CA PHE A 67 26.45 -1.29 27.32
C PHE A 67 27.02 -2.67 27.70
N ILE A 68 26.45 -3.36 28.69
CA ILE A 68 26.94 -4.69 29.09
C ILE A 68 26.40 -5.72 28.10
N SER A 69 27.18 -5.99 27.06
CA SER A 69 26.84 -6.89 25.95
C SER A 69 26.39 -8.28 26.40
N GLU A 70 26.88 -8.76 27.55
CA GLU A 70 26.65 -10.12 28.04
C GLU A 70 25.21 -10.40 28.48
N LEU A 71 24.44 -9.39 28.87
CA LEU A 71 23.06 -9.52 29.34
C LEU A 71 22.01 -9.35 28.25
N CYS A 72 22.41 -8.92 27.06
CA CYS A 72 21.50 -8.68 25.96
C CYS A 72 21.57 -9.81 24.92
N THR A 73 20.47 -10.01 24.20
CA THR A 73 20.39 -10.87 23.01
C THR A 73 19.70 -10.11 21.87
N VAL A 74 19.95 -10.54 20.63
CA VAL A 74 19.28 -9.97 19.45
C VAL A 74 18.14 -10.88 19.06
N VAL A 75 16.92 -10.34 19.05
CA VAL A 75 15.71 -11.03 18.62
C VAL A 75 15.27 -10.46 17.28
N ARG A 76 14.91 -11.34 16.35
CA ARG A 76 14.38 -10.98 15.03
C ARG A 76 12.95 -10.45 15.16
N ILE A 77 12.61 -9.45 14.37
CA ILE A 77 11.29 -8.83 14.36
C ILE A 77 10.42 -9.53 13.32
N LYS A 78 9.16 -9.79 13.65
CA LYS A 78 8.20 -10.29 12.67
C LYS A 78 7.72 -9.17 11.77
N VAL A 79 7.37 -9.47 10.52
CA VAL A 79 6.86 -8.44 9.60
C VAL A 79 5.57 -7.80 10.13
N GLU A 80 4.72 -8.57 10.81
CA GLU A 80 3.48 -8.05 11.42
C GLU A 80 3.71 -6.98 12.50
N ASP A 81 4.85 -7.05 13.21
CA ASP A 81 5.22 -6.13 14.29
C ASP A 81 5.97 -4.89 13.78
N MET A 82 6.19 -4.82 12.47
CA MET A 82 6.89 -3.72 11.82
C MET A 82 6.03 -2.45 11.91
N GLY A 83 6.54 -1.42 12.59
CA GLY A 83 5.84 -0.16 12.79
C GLY A 83 5.25 0.04 14.20
N THR A 84 5.09 -1.02 14.99
CA THR A 84 4.48 -0.93 16.34
C THR A 84 5.48 -1.19 17.46
N VAL A 85 6.38 -2.17 17.28
CA VAL A 85 7.34 -2.58 18.31
C VAL A 85 8.70 -1.89 18.15
N VAL A 86 9.01 -1.40 16.94
CA VAL A 86 10.29 -0.75 16.64
C VAL A 86 10.31 0.67 17.22
N PRO A 87 11.25 1.02 18.13
CA PRO A 87 11.29 2.34 18.78
C PRO A 87 11.42 3.54 17.81
N ASP A 88 12.01 3.30 16.63
CA ASP A 88 12.24 4.31 15.59
C ASP A 88 11.45 3.99 14.29
N ALA A 89 10.29 3.35 14.44
CA ALA A 89 9.41 2.97 13.35
C ALA A 89 9.13 4.15 12.39
N LYS A 90 9.32 3.91 11.10
CA LYS A 90 8.95 4.87 10.04
C LYS A 90 7.47 4.68 9.66
N PRO A 91 6.78 5.73 9.17
CA PRO A 91 5.40 5.59 8.70
C PRO A 91 5.22 4.45 7.68
N MET A 92 6.19 4.27 6.78
CA MET A 92 6.17 3.20 5.78
C MET A 92 6.31 1.79 6.37
N ASP A 93 6.89 1.63 7.57
CA ASP A 93 6.98 0.33 8.25
C ASP A 93 5.61 -0.23 8.57
N LEU A 94 4.70 0.65 9.00
CA LEU A 94 3.32 0.28 9.30
C LEU A 94 2.57 -0.14 8.03
N ILE A 95 2.85 0.53 6.90
CA ILE A 95 2.30 0.14 5.59
C ILE A 95 2.85 -1.22 5.16
N VAL A 96 4.14 -1.50 5.39
CA VAL A 96 4.77 -2.79 5.11
C VAL A 96 4.10 -3.91 5.92
N SER A 97 3.93 -3.73 7.24
CA SER A 97 3.23 -4.71 8.10
C SER A 97 1.81 -5.00 7.58
N ARG A 98 1.05 -3.96 7.22
CA ARG A 98 -0.31 -4.12 6.67
C ARG A 98 -0.33 -4.80 5.32
N ALA A 99 0.58 -4.42 4.44
CA ALA A 99 0.74 -5.03 3.14
C ALA A 99 1.04 -6.52 3.28
N PHE A 100 1.93 -6.88 4.20
CA PHE A 100 2.21 -8.26 4.55
C PHE A 100 0.96 -9.01 5.03
N VAL A 101 0.22 -8.49 6.02
CA VAL A 101 -1.00 -9.14 6.52
C VAL A 101 -2.03 -9.34 5.41
N ARG A 102 -2.20 -8.33 4.53
CA ARG A 102 -3.12 -8.42 3.38
C ARG A 102 -2.68 -9.46 2.36
N GLN A 103 -1.38 -9.51 2.04
CA GLN A 103 -0.79 -10.51 1.15
C GLN A 103 -0.92 -11.92 1.73
N ARG A 104 -0.61 -12.10 3.02
CA ARG A 104 -0.76 -13.37 3.75
C ARG A 104 -2.21 -13.86 3.70
N ASN A 105 -3.17 -12.99 3.99
CA ASN A 105 -4.61 -13.33 3.92
C ASN A 105 -5.07 -13.64 2.49
N ALA A 106 -4.43 -13.06 1.48
CA ALA A 106 -4.71 -13.35 0.07
C ALA A 106 -3.98 -14.59 -0.46
N GLY A 107 -3.14 -15.24 0.35
CA GLY A 107 -2.33 -16.40 -0.03
C GLY A 107 -1.10 -16.07 -0.87
N PHE A 108 -0.51 -14.87 -0.71
CA PHE A 108 0.65 -14.39 -1.45
C PHE A 108 0.54 -14.52 -2.99
N PRO A 109 -0.50 -13.93 -3.61
CA PRO A 109 -0.67 -14.01 -5.06
C PRO A 109 0.48 -13.32 -5.80
N SER A 110 1.07 -14.02 -6.76
CA SER A 110 2.14 -13.48 -7.62
C SER A 110 1.62 -12.82 -8.89
N ASP A 111 0.38 -13.12 -9.28
CA ASP A 111 -0.26 -12.73 -10.54
C ASP A 111 -1.12 -11.46 -10.44
N ARG A 112 -1.39 -10.96 -9.23
CA ARG A 112 -2.22 -9.76 -9.01
C ARG A 112 -1.68 -8.89 -7.89
N LEU A 113 -1.99 -7.61 -7.97
CA LEU A 113 -1.69 -6.62 -6.93
C LEU A 113 -2.73 -6.70 -5.81
N VAL A 114 -2.27 -6.53 -4.56
CA VAL A 114 -3.13 -6.45 -3.38
C VAL A 114 -3.14 -5.01 -2.87
N THR A 115 -4.33 -4.43 -2.74
CA THR A 115 -4.50 -3.06 -2.27
C THR A 115 -4.38 -2.96 -0.75
N VAL A 116 -3.78 -1.87 -0.30
CA VAL A 116 -3.50 -1.57 1.11
C VAL A 116 -3.88 -0.12 1.34
N LYS A 117 -4.72 0.14 2.34
CA LYS A 117 -5.10 1.50 2.72
C LYS A 117 -4.12 2.05 3.74
N GLY A 118 -3.55 3.23 3.48
CA GLY A 118 -2.77 3.99 4.45
C GLY A 118 -3.63 4.56 5.57
N ASP A 119 -2.99 4.91 6.68
CA ASP A 119 -3.62 5.71 7.74
C ASP A 119 -3.71 7.18 7.30
N GLY A 120 -4.61 7.46 6.37
CA GLY A 120 -5.22 8.79 6.40
C GLY A 120 -6.06 8.85 7.66
N GLU A 121 -5.60 9.60 8.66
CA GLU A 121 -6.39 9.95 9.83
C GLU A 121 -7.71 10.55 9.30
N ASP A 122 -8.82 9.85 9.55
CA ASP A 122 -10.17 10.31 9.20
C ASP A 122 -10.57 11.39 10.22
N ASP A 123 -9.74 12.43 10.32
CA ASP A 123 -10.11 13.69 10.92
C ASP A 123 -11.29 14.17 10.08
N GLY A 124 -12.49 14.25 10.66
CA GLY A 124 -13.75 14.56 9.98
C GLY A 124 -13.84 15.91 9.23
N GLN A 125 -12.70 16.49 8.86
CA GLN A 125 -12.48 17.54 7.87
C GLN A 125 -11.97 16.98 6.54
N GLY A 126 -12.71 16.06 5.90
CA GLY A 126 -12.68 15.87 4.44
C GLY A 126 -11.30 15.81 3.75
N SER A 127 -10.26 15.28 4.41
CA SER A 127 -8.94 15.12 3.80
C SER A 127 -8.99 13.90 2.89
N MET A 128 -9.16 14.13 1.59
CA MET A 128 -9.21 13.11 0.54
C MET A 128 -7.87 12.37 0.28
N ASN A 129 -6.90 12.44 1.19
CA ASN A 129 -5.62 11.76 1.03
C ASN A 129 -5.54 10.52 1.94
N SER A 130 -6.48 9.57 1.75
CA SER A 130 -6.18 8.20 2.16
C SER A 130 -5.19 7.63 1.15
N ASP A 131 -3.89 7.73 1.45
CA ASP A 131 -2.85 7.20 0.57
C ASP A 131 -3.12 5.72 0.31
N LEU A 132 -3.54 5.43 -0.93
CA LEU A 132 -3.80 4.07 -1.38
C LEU A 132 -2.45 3.49 -1.82
N PHE A 133 -2.12 2.32 -1.33
CA PHE A 133 -0.94 1.58 -1.73
C PHE A 133 -1.35 0.29 -2.44
N VAL A 134 -0.50 -0.15 -3.36
CA VAL A 134 -0.56 -1.48 -3.96
C VAL A 134 0.67 -2.25 -3.54
N SER A 135 0.49 -3.54 -3.29
CA SER A 135 1.56 -4.44 -2.93
C SER A 135 1.60 -5.66 -3.85
N GLN A 136 2.80 -6.18 -4.05
CA GLN A 136 3.06 -7.44 -4.74
C GLN A 136 4.10 -8.23 -3.96
N THR A 137 4.01 -9.55 -4.01
CA THR A 137 5.06 -10.43 -3.46
C THR A 137 5.70 -11.28 -4.55
N ILE A 138 7.01 -11.48 -4.43
CA ILE A 138 7.79 -12.34 -5.32
C ILE A 138 8.55 -13.32 -4.44
N VAL A 139 8.50 -14.61 -4.78
CA VAL A 139 9.25 -15.64 -4.08
C VAL A 139 10.69 -15.64 -4.60
N PHE A 140 11.64 -15.67 -3.68
CA PHE A 140 13.06 -15.81 -3.95
C PHE A 140 13.56 -17.10 -3.30
N GLU A 141 13.93 -18.07 -4.14
CA GLU A 141 14.50 -19.36 -3.72
C GLU A 141 15.94 -19.45 -4.21
N LEU A 142 16.85 -19.90 -3.35
CA LEU A 142 18.21 -20.27 -3.75
C LEU A 142 18.26 -21.75 -4.11
N THR A 143 18.76 -22.09 -5.29
CA THR A 143 18.83 -23.48 -5.77
C THR A 143 19.69 -24.39 -4.88
N ASP A 144 20.69 -23.81 -4.21
CA ASP A 144 21.72 -24.54 -3.44
C ASP A 144 21.59 -24.38 -1.92
N ALA A 145 20.56 -23.69 -1.42
CA ALA A 145 20.32 -23.49 0.00
C ALA A 145 18.82 -23.61 0.33
N PRO A 146 18.45 -24.18 1.51
CA PRO A 146 17.06 -24.27 1.94
C PRO A 146 16.50 -22.93 2.43
N LEU A 147 16.85 -21.83 1.76
CA LEU A 147 16.43 -20.48 2.10
C LEU A 147 15.33 -20.04 1.13
N LYS A 148 14.14 -19.82 1.67
CA LYS A 148 13.00 -19.28 0.93
C LYS A 148 12.56 -17.97 1.53
N TRP A 149 12.66 -16.92 0.73
CA TRP A 149 12.30 -15.57 1.13
C TRP A 149 11.21 -15.03 0.22
N HIS A 150 10.39 -14.13 0.76
CA HIS A 150 9.51 -13.30 -0.03
C HIS A 150 10.06 -11.90 -0.11
N VAL A 151 10.00 -11.32 -1.30
CA VAL A 151 10.23 -9.90 -1.55
C VAL A 151 8.86 -9.25 -1.70
N LEU A 152 8.49 -8.43 -0.74
CA LEU A 152 7.31 -7.58 -0.76
C LEU A 152 7.69 -6.22 -1.31
N ILE A 153 6.99 -5.83 -2.37
CA ILE A 153 7.11 -4.51 -3.00
C ILE A 153 5.82 -3.78 -2.70
N VAL A 154 5.94 -2.58 -2.14
CA VAL A 154 4.82 -1.70 -1.81
C VAL A 154 5.05 -0.36 -2.50
N SER A 155 4.09 0.06 -3.32
CA SER A 155 4.16 1.33 -4.04
C SER A 155 2.85 2.09 -3.83
N PRO A 156 2.86 3.43 -3.80
CA PRO A 156 1.62 4.19 -3.84
C PRO A 156 0.87 3.83 -5.12
N ALA A 157 -0.42 3.58 -4.99
CA ALA A 157 -1.31 3.57 -6.13
C ALA A 157 -1.31 5.01 -6.66
N MET A 158 -0.87 5.21 -7.89
CA MET A 158 -1.02 6.53 -8.51
C MET A 158 -2.52 6.84 -8.55
N ILE A 159 -2.96 7.75 -7.70
CA ILE A 159 -4.23 8.43 -7.89
C ILE A 159 -3.93 9.42 -9.00
N SER A 160 -4.43 9.15 -10.21
CA SER A 160 -4.34 10.16 -11.25
C SER A 160 -5.26 11.29 -10.83
N ASP A 161 -4.68 12.42 -10.40
CA ASP A 161 -5.44 13.64 -10.13
C ASP A 161 -6.24 14.11 -11.36
N ASN A 162 -5.90 13.60 -12.55
CA ASN A 162 -6.64 13.84 -13.80
C ASN A 162 -8.02 13.18 -13.82
N ASP A 163 -8.27 12.15 -13.00
CA ASP A 163 -9.57 11.46 -12.94
C ASP A 163 -10.49 12.03 -11.86
N ALA A 164 -9.97 12.91 -10.99
CA ALA A 164 -10.75 13.60 -9.97
C ALA A 164 -11.17 14.98 -10.48
N ILE A 165 -12.47 15.20 -10.69
CA ILE A 165 -12.98 16.52 -11.04
C ILE A 165 -13.01 17.37 -9.75
N ILE A 166 -12.06 18.27 -9.60
CA ILE A 166 -11.94 19.14 -8.42
C ILE A 166 -12.86 20.36 -8.56
N ALA A 167 -13.57 20.71 -7.49
CA ALA A 167 -14.38 21.91 -7.45
C ALA A 167 -13.49 23.16 -7.57
N GLY A 168 -13.68 23.94 -8.64
CA GLY A 168 -12.89 25.12 -8.96
C GLY A 168 -12.11 25.03 -10.27
N ASP A 169 -11.97 23.82 -10.84
CA ASP A 169 -11.41 23.64 -12.18
C ASP A 169 -12.40 24.13 -13.25
N PRO A 170 -11.97 24.89 -14.29
CA PRO A 170 -12.83 25.21 -15.44
C PRO A 170 -13.55 24.00 -16.05
N LEU A 171 -12.95 22.80 -16.04
CA LEU A 171 -13.60 21.58 -16.53
C LEU A 171 -14.85 21.21 -15.73
N PHE A 172 -14.84 21.39 -14.40
CA PHE A 172 -16.01 21.18 -13.55
C PHE A 172 -17.16 22.10 -13.94
N GLY A 173 -16.86 23.38 -14.21
CA GLY A 173 -17.83 24.36 -14.68
C GLY A 173 -18.49 23.96 -16.01
N CYS A 174 -17.70 23.47 -16.96
CA CYS A 174 -18.21 22.98 -18.24
C CYS A 174 -19.16 21.78 -18.07
N ILE A 175 -18.79 20.80 -17.25
CA ILE A 175 -19.61 19.59 -17.01
C ILE A 175 -20.95 19.96 -16.37
N ILE A 176 -20.95 20.87 -15.39
CA ILE A 176 -22.18 21.36 -14.76
C ILE A 176 -23.05 22.11 -15.78
N ALA A 177 -22.47 22.97 -16.61
CA ALA A 177 -23.22 23.73 -17.61
C ALA A 177 -23.91 22.80 -18.63
N PHE A 178 -23.21 21.80 -19.15
CA PHE A 178 -23.80 20.81 -20.05
C PHE A 178 -24.88 19.96 -19.38
N SER A 179 -24.66 19.56 -18.12
CA SER A 179 -25.64 18.78 -17.35
C SER A 179 -26.91 19.57 -17.05
N ALA A 180 -26.78 20.85 -16.69
CA ALA A 180 -27.90 21.75 -16.45
C ALA A 180 -28.68 22.03 -17.75
N LEU A 181 -27.98 22.26 -18.86
CA LEU A 181 -28.60 22.50 -20.16
C LEU A 181 -29.34 21.25 -20.66
N GLY A 182 -28.73 20.07 -20.55
CA GLY A 182 -29.39 18.79 -20.86
C GLY A 182 -30.65 18.57 -20.02
N THR A 183 -30.57 18.84 -18.71
CA THR A 183 -31.72 18.74 -17.80
C THR A 183 -32.84 19.69 -18.20
N LEU A 184 -32.52 20.94 -18.56
CA LEU A 184 -33.49 21.93 -19.00
C LEU A 184 -34.17 21.54 -20.31
N VAL A 185 -33.41 21.02 -21.28
CA VAL A 185 -33.97 20.49 -22.54
C VAL A 185 -34.91 19.32 -22.27
N CYS A 186 -34.50 18.37 -21.41
CA CYS A 186 -35.34 17.24 -21.02
C CYS A 186 -36.65 17.69 -20.35
N LEU A 187 -36.60 18.67 -19.44
CA LEU A 187 -37.79 19.23 -18.79
C LEU A 187 -38.71 19.96 -19.77
N LEU A 188 -38.15 20.67 -20.75
CA LEU A 188 -38.96 21.33 -21.80
C LEU A 188 -39.66 20.32 -22.69
N LEU A 189 -38.95 19.27 -23.12
CA LEU A 189 -39.55 18.19 -23.92
C LEU A 189 -40.63 17.45 -23.12
N PHE A 190 -40.36 17.15 -21.86
CA PHE A 190 -41.34 16.55 -20.94
C PHE A 190 -42.57 17.43 -20.76
N GLY A 191 -42.39 18.74 -20.54
CA GLY A 191 -43.49 19.70 -20.43
C GLY A 191 -44.29 19.83 -21.72
N ALA A 192 -43.63 19.83 -22.88
CA ALA A 192 -44.28 19.85 -24.19
C ALA A 192 -45.09 18.58 -24.44
N PHE A 193 -44.54 17.42 -24.08
CA PHE A 193 -45.21 16.12 -24.12
C PHE A 193 -46.47 16.12 -23.25
N PHE A 194 -46.36 16.57 -21.99
CA PHE A 194 -47.49 16.67 -21.07
C PHE A 194 -48.60 17.61 -21.57
N ARG A 195 -48.23 18.77 -22.12
CA ARG A 195 -49.20 19.72 -22.68
C ARG A 195 -49.93 19.18 -23.91
N LYS A 196 -49.26 18.40 -24.76
CA LYS A 196 -49.81 17.87 -26.02
C LYS A 196 -50.24 16.41 -25.94
N ARG A 197 -50.37 15.84 -24.73
CA ARG A 197 -50.72 14.42 -24.53
C ARG A 197 -52.01 13.96 -25.22
N ASN A 198 -52.93 14.88 -25.50
CA ASN A 198 -54.21 14.58 -26.17
C ASN A 198 -54.12 14.59 -27.71
N VAL A 199 -52.97 14.94 -28.29
CA VAL A 199 -52.78 14.95 -29.74
C VAL A 199 -52.54 13.52 -30.22
N HIS A 200 -53.25 13.12 -31.27
CA HIS A 200 -53.29 11.75 -31.76
C HIS A 200 -51.90 11.15 -32.09
N ALA A 201 -50.95 11.99 -32.51
CA ALA A 201 -49.56 11.59 -32.78
C ALA A 201 -48.78 11.18 -31.51
N ILE A 202 -49.09 11.78 -30.37
CA ILE A 202 -48.48 11.45 -29.07
C ILE A 202 -49.27 10.34 -28.38
N ALA A 203 -50.59 10.26 -28.61
CA ALA A 203 -51.41 9.17 -28.10
C ALA A 203 -51.06 7.80 -28.73
N MET A 204 -50.47 7.79 -29.93
CA MET A 204 -49.98 6.57 -30.59
C MET A 204 -48.51 6.23 -30.26
N SER A 205 -47.74 7.14 -29.67
CA SER A 205 -46.41 6.78 -29.15
C SER A 205 -46.62 5.88 -27.92
N ASP A 206 -46.00 4.70 -27.95
CA ASP A 206 -46.14 3.72 -26.88
C ASP A 206 -45.67 4.34 -25.55
N TRP A 207 -46.62 4.58 -24.66
CA TRP A 207 -46.39 5.21 -23.35
C TRP A 207 -46.42 4.18 -22.22
N ARG A 208 -46.51 2.90 -22.57
CA ARG A 208 -46.39 1.75 -21.66
C ARG A 208 -44.95 1.25 -21.58
#